data_AF-A6K4C6-F1
#
_entry.id   AF-A6K4C6-F1
#
_cell.length_a   1.000
_cell.length_b   1.000
_cell.length_c   1.000
_cell.angle_alpha   90.00
_cell.angle_beta   90.00
_cell.angle_gamma   90.00
#
_symmetry.space_group_name_H-M   'P 1'
#
loop_
_entity.id
_entity.type
_entity.pdbx_description
1 polymer ?
#
loop_
_entity_poly.entity_id
_entity_poly.type
_entity_poly.pdbx_seq_one_letter_code
_entity_poly.pdbx_strand_id
1 'polypeptide(L)'
;MGSVLGLCSVASWIPCLCGSAPCLLCRCCPSGNNSTVTRLIYALFLLVGVCVACVMLIPGMEEQLNKIPGFCENEKGVVPCNILVGYKAVYRLCFGLAMFYLLLSLLMIKVKSSSDPRAAVHNGFWFFKFATAVAIIIGAFFIPEGTFTTVWFYVGMAGAFCFILIQLVLLIDFAHSWNESWVEKMEEGNSRCWYAALLSATALNYLLSLVAIILFFVYYTHPASCSENKAFISVNMLLCIGASVMSILPKIQESQPRSGLLQSSVITIYTMYLTWSAMTNEPETNCNPSLLSIIGFNTTRPVPKDGQSVQWWHPQGIIGLVLFLLCVFYSR
;
A
#
# COMPACT_ATOMS: atom_id res chain seq x y z
N MET A 1 -41.16 -4.89 -25.34
CA MET A 1 -40.15 -3.88 -24.96
C MET A 1 -40.59 -3.27 -23.63
N GLY A 2 -39.83 -3.46 -22.55
CA GLY A 2 -40.12 -2.83 -21.26
C GLY A 2 -40.28 -3.78 -20.07
N SER A 3 -39.23 -4.55 -19.73
CA SER A 3 -39.07 -5.12 -18.37
C SER A 3 -37.69 -5.78 -18.13
N VAL A 4 -36.62 -5.27 -18.77
CA VAL A 4 -35.23 -5.82 -18.63
C VAL A 4 -34.30 -4.92 -17.81
N LEU A 5 -34.77 -3.77 -17.30
CA LEU A 5 -33.89 -2.77 -16.63
C LEU A 5 -34.08 -2.66 -15.10
N GLY A 6 -34.66 -3.66 -14.43
CA GLY A 6 -34.96 -3.60 -12.99
C GLY A 6 -34.10 -4.47 -12.05
N LEU A 7 -33.30 -5.41 -12.57
CA LEU A 7 -32.79 -6.54 -11.76
C LEU A 7 -31.44 -6.34 -11.05
N CYS A 8 -30.83 -5.15 -11.14
CA CYS A 8 -29.70 -4.74 -10.30
C CYS A 8 -30.09 -3.63 -9.30
N SER A 9 -31.28 -3.72 -8.70
CA SER A 9 -31.63 -2.85 -7.57
C SER A 9 -30.85 -3.24 -6.31
N VAL A 10 -30.34 -2.26 -5.58
CA VAL A 10 -29.68 -2.39 -4.26
C VAL A 10 -30.50 -3.25 -3.27
N ALA A 11 -31.82 -3.31 -3.46
CA ALA A 11 -32.74 -4.14 -2.69
C ALA A 11 -32.53 -5.66 -2.82
N SER A 12 -32.02 -6.17 -3.95
CA SER A 12 -31.77 -7.62 -4.13
C SER A 12 -30.51 -8.13 -3.42
N TRP A 13 -29.69 -7.21 -2.91
CA TRP A 13 -28.46 -7.51 -2.16
C TRP A 13 -28.73 -7.73 -0.67
N ILE A 14 -29.84 -7.17 -0.16
CA ILE A 14 -30.18 -7.14 1.27
C ILE A 14 -30.38 -8.56 1.86
N PRO A 15 -31.09 -9.51 1.20
CA PRO A 15 -31.23 -10.87 1.71
C PRO A 15 -29.92 -11.67 1.70
N CYS A 16 -29.02 -11.39 0.74
CA CYS A 16 -27.72 -12.05 0.61
C CYS A 16 -26.69 -11.51 1.61
N LEU A 17 -26.81 -10.25 2.03
CA LEU A 17 -25.93 -9.61 3.02
C LEU A 17 -26.30 -9.99 4.47
N CYS A 18 -27.58 -10.27 4.75
CA CYS A 18 -28.09 -10.58 6.09
C CYS A 18 -28.13 -12.08 6.43
N GLY A 19 -27.83 -12.97 5.47
CA GLY A 19 -27.85 -14.43 5.65
C GLY A 19 -26.53 -15.06 6.10
N SER A 20 -26.62 -16.27 6.66
CA SER A 20 -25.49 -17.18 6.89
C SER A 20 -24.99 -17.87 5.61
N ALA A 21 -25.73 -17.73 4.51
CA ALA A 21 -25.36 -18.26 3.20
C ALA A 21 -24.48 -17.26 2.45
N PRO A 22 -23.40 -17.71 1.77
CA PRO A 22 -22.70 -16.91 0.78
C PRO A 22 -23.69 -16.45 -0.31
N CYS A 23 -23.37 -15.37 -1.01
CA CYS A 23 -24.14 -14.83 -2.15
C CYS A 23 -24.20 -15.78 -3.37
N LEU A 24 -24.44 -17.08 -3.19
CA LEU A 24 -24.61 -18.11 -4.22
C LEU A 24 -25.90 -17.93 -5.04
N LEU A 25 -26.86 -17.14 -4.54
CA LEU A 25 -28.09 -16.79 -5.26
C LEU A 25 -27.93 -15.57 -6.18
N CYS A 26 -26.80 -14.87 -6.12
CA CYS A 26 -26.49 -13.82 -7.09
C CYS A 26 -25.71 -14.44 -8.24
N ARG A 27 -26.37 -14.65 -9.39
CA ARG A 27 -25.80 -15.24 -10.62
C ARG A 27 -24.59 -14.47 -11.20
N CYS A 28 -24.20 -13.35 -10.57
CA CYS A 28 -23.07 -12.51 -10.91
C CYS A 28 -21.81 -12.76 -10.04
N CYS A 29 -21.88 -13.62 -9.01
CA CYS A 29 -20.69 -14.03 -8.26
C CYS A 29 -20.16 -15.37 -8.81
N PRO A 30 -18.86 -15.48 -9.12
CA PRO A 30 -18.28 -16.74 -9.57
C PRO A 30 -18.42 -17.81 -8.47
N SER A 31 -18.75 -19.03 -8.89
CA SER A 31 -18.80 -20.24 -8.07
C SER A 31 -17.38 -20.61 -7.55
N GLY A 32 -16.84 -19.79 -6.65
CA GLY A 32 -15.55 -20.02 -5.99
C GLY A 32 -15.74 -20.61 -4.59
N ASN A 33 -14.71 -21.30 -4.10
CA ASN A 33 -14.67 -21.77 -2.71
C ASN A 33 -14.97 -20.62 -1.73
N ASN A 34 -15.87 -20.84 -0.78
CA ASN A 34 -16.34 -19.82 0.18
C ASN A 34 -15.18 -19.06 0.88
N SER A 35 -14.04 -19.71 1.09
CA SER A 35 -12.86 -19.08 1.70
C SER A 35 -12.17 -18.06 0.78
N THR A 36 -12.05 -18.34 -0.51
CA THR A 36 -11.39 -17.43 -1.48
C THR A 36 -12.24 -16.18 -1.69
N VAL A 37 -13.55 -16.36 -1.79
CA VAL A 37 -14.51 -15.24 -1.89
C VAL A 37 -14.47 -14.37 -0.63
N THR A 38 -14.35 -14.97 0.55
CA THR A 38 -14.23 -14.23 1.82
C THR A 38 -12.97 -13.38 1.88
N ARG A 39 -11.80 -13.92 1.48
CA ARG A 39 -10.55 -13.15 1.35
C ARG A 39 -10.68 -11.99 0.35
N LEU A 40 -11.37 -12.24 -0.77
CA LEU A 40 -11.66 -11.23 -1.79
C LEU A 40 -12.48 -10.06 -1.21
N ILE A 41 -13.57 -10.36 -0.50
CA ILE A 41 -14.44 -9.34 0.08
C ILE A 41 -13.68 -8.53 1.15
N TYR A 42 -12.89 -9.18 2.02
CA TYR A 42 -12.13 -8.46 3.04
C TYR A 42 -11.13 -7.48 2.45
N ALA A 43 -10.41 -7.85 1.40
CA ALA A 43 -9.46 -6.92 0.80
C ALA A 43 -10.13 -5.88 -0.11
N LEU A 44 -11.33 -6.14 -0.66
CA LEU A 44 -12.15 -5.08 -1.28
C LEU A 44 -12.67 -4.09 -0.24
N PHE A 45 -13.04 -4.55 0.95
CA PHE A 45 -13.44 -3.66 2.05
C PHE A 45 -12.29 -2.77 2.49
N LEU A 46 -11.07 -3.32 2.60
CA LEU A 46 -9.86 -2.54 2.84
C LEU A 46 -9.61 -1.50 1.74
N LEU A 47 -9.79 -1.89 0.46
CA LEU A 47 -9.68 -0.98 -0.68
C LEU A 47 -10.66 0.19 -0.57
N VAL A 48 -11.92 -0.07 -0.23
CA VAL A 48 -12.93 0.99 -0.01
C VAL A 48 -12.47 1.92 1.10
N GLY A 49 -11.95 1.39 2.21
CA GLY A 49 -11.37 2.19 3.29
C GLY A 49 -10.23 3.09 2.82
N VAL A 50 -9.32 2.57 1.99
CA VAL A 50 -8.23 3.34 1.38
C VAL A 50 -8.76 4.42 0.44
N CYS A 51 -9.77 4.14 -0.39
CA CYS A 51 -10.41 5.13 -1.25
C CYS A 51 -11.02 6.27 -0.44
N VAL A 52 -11.71 5.96 0.67
CA VAL A 52 -12.28 6.97 1.58
C VAL A 52 -11.17 7.80 2.22
N ALA A 53 -10.05 7.18 2.63
CA ALA A 53 -8.88 7.89 3.15
C ALA A 53 -8.28 8.85 2.10
N CYS A 54 -8.14 8.41 0.85
CA CYS A 54 -7.67 9.27 -0.24
C CYS A 54 -8.62 10.46 -0.47
N VAL A 55 -9.94 10.22 -0.42
CA VAL A 55 -10.95 11.28 -0.56
C VAL A 55 -10.83 12.28 0.59
N MET A 56 -10.57 11.83 1.82
CA MET A 56 -10.30 12.70 2.99
C MET A 56 -9.08 13.61 2.87
N LEU A 57 -8.14 13.28 1.98
CA LEU A 57 -6.94 14.08 1.73
C LEU A 57 -7.10 15.04 0.52
N ILE A 58 -8.23 15.03 -0.19
CA ILE A 58 -8.46 15.90 -1.34
C ILE A 58 -8.68 17.35 -0.86
N PRO A 59 -8.01 18.35 -1.49
CA PRO A 59 -8.22 19.76 -1.15
C PRO A 59 -9.70 20.15 -1.38
N GLY A 60 -10.29 20.83 -0.40
CA GLY A 60 -11.72 21.22 -0.40
C GLY A 60 -12.61 20.35 0.48
N MET A 61 -12.15 19.17 0.92
CA MET A 61 -12.89 18.38 1.91
C MET A 61 -12.75 18.88 3.35
N GLU A 62 -11.76 19.74 3.58
CA GLU A 62 -11.46 20.38 4.86
C GLU A 62 -12.66 21.13 5.44
N GLU A 63 -13.44 21.84 4.61
CA GLU A 63 -14.63 22.58 5.06
C GLU A 63 -15.74 21.68 5.61
N GLN A 64 -15.87 20.46 5.09
CA GLN A 64 -16.86 19.49 5.58
C GLN A 64 -16.35 18.78 6.84
N LEU A 65 -15.06 18.46 6.88
CA LEU A 65 -14.42 17.84 8.05
C LEU A 65 -14.35 18.79 9.25
N ASN A 66 -14.18 20.09 9.02
CA ASN A 66 -14.17 21.13 10.06
C ASN A 66 -15.51 21.27 10.80
N LYS A 67 -16.61 20.76 10.23
CA LYS A 67 -17.93 20.74 10.90
C LYS A 67 -18.02 19.65 11.97
N ILE A 68 -17.08 18.71 12.01
CA ILE A 68 -17.09 17.61 12.98
C ILE A 68 -16.51 18.14 14.31
N PRO A 69 -17.28 18.11 15.41
CA PRO A 69 -16.80 18.58 16.71
C PRO A 69 -15.61 17.74 17.17
N GLY A 70 -14.60 18.39 17.76
CA GLY A 70 -13.40 17.76 18.29
C GLY A 70 -12.15 17.81 17.40
N PHE A 71 -12.23 18.17 16.12
CA PHE A 71 -11.03 18.22 15.24
C PHE A 71 -10.14 19.46 15.43
N CYS A 72 -10.75 20.62 15.73
CA CYS A 72 -10.07 21.92 15.88
C CYS A 72 -10.52 22.69 17.14
N GLU A 73 -10.86 21.99 18.23
CA GLU A 73 -11.13 22.66 19.49
C GLU A 73 -9.82 23.06 20.17
N ASN A 74 -9.56 24.37 20.25
CA ASN A 74 -8.55 25.00 21.12
C ASN A 74 -7.06 24.78 20.80
N GLU A 75 -6.66 24.40 19.58
CA GLU A 75 -5.23 24.37 19.22
C GLU A 75 -4.70 25.78 18.87
N LYS A 76 -3.97 26.39 19.82
CA LYS A 76 -3.06 27.54 19.57
C LYS A 76 -1.72 27.06 19.01
N GLY A 77 -1.75 26.28 17.93
CA GLY A 77 -0.56 25.80 17.24
C GLY A 77 0.01 26.83 16.26
N VAL A 78 1.29 26.70 15.92
CA VAL A 78 1.99 27.54 14.91
C VAL A 78 1.49 27.25 13.48
N VAL A 79 0.81 26.11 13.26
CA VAL A 79 0.28 25.67 11.96
C VAL A 79 -1.25 25.70 12.00
N PRO A 80 -1.94 26.26 10.97
CA PRO A 80 -3.40 26.35 10.95
C PRO A 80 -4.04 24.95 10.91
N CYS A 81 -4.99 24.69 11.83
CA CYS A 81 -5.68 23.41 11.97
C CYS A 81 -6.29 22.89 10.65
N ASN A 82 -6.76 23.80 9.79
CA ASN A 82 -7.38 23.49 8.50
C ASN A 82 -6.53 22.56 7.61
N ILE A 83 -5.20 22.72 7.61
CA ILE A 83 -4.28 21.90 6.80
C ILE A 83 -4.08 20.49 7.40
N LEU A 84 -4.24 20.35 8.72
CA LEU A 84 -3.96 19.11 9.45
C LEU A 84 -5.20 18.22 9.62
N VAL A 85 -6.40 18.78 9.41
CA VAL A 85 -7.69 18.09 9.59
C VAL A 85 -7.82 16.83 8.73
N GLY A 86 -7.38 16.88 7.46
CA GLY A 86 -7.40 15.72 6.56
C GLY A 86 -6.57 14.55 7.10
N TYR A 87 -5.34 14.81 7.56
CA TYR A 87 -4.47 13.79 8.15
C TYR A 87 -5.05 13.21 9.45
N LYS A 88 -5.61 14.06 10.33
CA LYS A 88 -6.30 13.63 11.55
C LYS A 88 -7.49 12.71 11.23
N ALA A 89 -8.25 13.01 10.18
CA ALA A 89 -9.39 12.20 9.75
C ALA A 89 -8.95 10.82 9.25
N VAL A 90 -7.87 10.78 8.46
CA VAL A 90 -7.28 9.52 7.99
C VAL A 90 -6.81 8.66 9.16
N TYR A 91 -6.16 9.24 10.19
CA TYR A 91 -5.73 8.48 11.36
C TYR A 91 -6.91 7.80 12.08
N ARG A 92 -8.04 8.50 12.28
CA ARG A 92 -9.25 7.96 12.90
C ARG A 92 -9.90 6.88 12.05
N LEU A 93 -10.00 7.07 10.74
CA LEU A 93 -10.52 6.07 9.81
C LEU A 93 -9.66 4.80 9.82
N CYS A 94 -8.34 4.95 9.70
CA CYS A 94 -7.39 3.85 9.74
C CYS A 94 -7.39 3.13 11.10
N PHE A 95 -7.56 3.86 12.21
CA PHE A 95 -7.76 3.27 13.53
C PHE A 95 -9.03 2.40 13.57
N GLY A 96 -10.15 2.91 13.08
CA GLY A 96 -11.41 2.14 13.06
C GLY A 96 -11.30 0.86 12.23
N LEU A 97 -10.68 0.94 11.05
CA LEU A 97 -10.40 -0.24 10.21
C LEU A 97 -9.46 -1.22 10.92
N ALA A 98 -8.36 -0.74 11.51
CA ALA A 98 -7.41 -1.58 12.23
C ALA A 98 -8.08 -2.32 13.40
N MET A 99 -8.91 -1.63 14.19
CA MET A 99 -9.65 -2.22 15.31
C MET A 99 -10.66 -3.26 14.84
N PHE A 100 -11.34 -3.03 13.71
CA PHE A 100 -12.23 -4.01 13.10
C PHE A 100 -11.51 -5.30 12.69
N TYR A 101 -10.39 -5.18 11.96
CA TYR A 101 -9.59 -6.35 11.57
C TYR A 101 -8.94 -7.04 12.78
N LEU A 102 -8.53 -6.28 13.80
CA LEU A 102 -8.00 -6.82 15.04
C LEU A 102 -9.07 -7.63 15.79
N LEU A 103 -10.28 -7.12 15.92
CA LEU A 103 -11.40 -7.84 16.55
C LEU A 103 -11.69 -9.15 15.82
N LEU A 104 -11.72 -9.14 14.48
CA LEU A 104 -11.89 -10.35 13.69
C LEU A 104 -10.72 -11.33 13.85
N SER A 105 -9.49 -10.82 13.90
CA SER A 105 -8.29 -11.62 14.15
C SER A 105 -8.36 -12.32 15.51
N LEU A 106 -8.73 -11.59 16.57
CA LEU A 106 -8.93 -12.13 17.91
C LEU A 106 -10.04 -13.20 17.96
N LEU A 107 -11.13 -13.00 17.23
CA LEU A 107 -12.24 -13.97 17.15
C LEU A 107 -11.80 -15.29 16.50
N MET A 108 -10.85 -15.25 15.57
CA MET A 108 -10.33 -16.42 14.84
C MET A 108 -9.16 -17.13 15.53
N ILE A 109 -8.75 -16.70 16.73
CA ILE A 109 -7.67 -17.38 17.46
C ILE A 109 -8.05 -18.83 17.77
N LYS A 110 -7.13 -19.76 17.44
CA LYS A 110 -7.24 -21.21 17.65
C LYS A 110 -8.44 -21.87 16.94
N VAL A 111 -8.95 -21.30 15.85
CA VAL A 111 -9.87 -22.02 14.95
C VAL A 111 -9.05 -23.05 14.15
N LYS A 112 -9.40 -24.33 14.27
CA LYS A 112 -8.69 -25.43 13.59
C LYS A 112 -9.50 -26.11 12.49
N SER A 113 -10.83 -25.98 12.54
CA SER A 113 -11.76 -26.64 11.61
C SER A 113 -12.75 -25.64 11.01
N SER A 114 -13.13 -25.87 9.76
CA SER A 114 -14.20 -25.14 9.07
C SER A 114 -15.59 -25.44 9.64
N SER A 115 -15.73 -26.48 10.47
CA SER A 115 -16.95 -26.82 11.19
C SER A 115 -17.18 -25.99 12.45
N ASP A 116 -16.19 -25.20 12.90
CA ASP A 116 -16.36 -24.34 14.07
C ASP A 116 -17.44 -23.28 13.76
N PRO A 117 -18.36 -22.97 14.70
CA PRO A 117 -19.37 -21.94 14.50
C PRO A 117 -18.76 -20.55 14.21
N ARG A 118 -17.53 -20.31 14.69
CA ARG A 118 -16.74 -19.10 14.40
C ARG A 118 -16.33 -19.00 12.93
N ALA A 119 -16.14 -20.12 12.23
CA ALA A 119 -15.86 -20.14 10.80
C ALA A 119 -17.09 -19.70 9.98
N ALA A 120 -18.31 -19.99 10.45
CA ALA A 120 -19.53 -19.45 9.84
C ALA A 120 -19.61 -17.93 10.01
N VAL A 121 -19.21 -17.39 11.16
CA VAL A 121 -19.06 -15.94 11.36
C VAL A 121 -17.97 -15.38 10.44
N HIS A 122 -16.82 -16.05 10.24
CA HIS A 122 -15.76 -15.57 9.35
C HIS A 122 -16.21 -15.47 7.88
N ASN A 123 -16.92 -16.48 7.38
CA ASN A 123 -17.25 -16.58 5.96
C ASN A 123 -18.63 -15.96 5.60
N GLY A 124 -19.47 -15.67 6.60
CA GLY A 124 -20.83 -15.14 6.42
C GLY A 124 -21.11 -13.84 7.19
N PHE A 125 -22.40 -13.53 7.38
CA PHE A 125 -22.90 -12.39 8.18
C PHE A 125 -22.27 -11.03 7.80
N TRP A 126 -22.16 -10.77 6.50
CA TRP A 126 -21.49 -9.57 5.96
C TRP A 126 -22.16 -8.27 6.41
N PHE A 127 -23.50 -8.20 6.44
CA PHE A 127 -24.22 -7.03 6.89
C PHE A 127 -23.82 -6.60 8.32
N PHE A 128 -23.86 -7.54 9.26
CA PHE A 128 -23.51 -7.26 10.66
C PHE A 128 -22.05 -6.85 10.82
N LYS A 129 -21.14 -7.44 10.04
CA LYS A 129 -19.73 -7.05 10.03
C LYS A 129 -19.54 -5.62 9.54
N PHE A 130 -20.14 -5.27 8.41
CA PHE A 130 -20.01 -3.92 7.86
C PHE A 130 -20.67 -2.89 8.77
N ALA A 131 -21.83 -3.20 9.37
CA ALA A 131 -22.44 -2.35 10.38
C ALA A 131 -21.53 -2.15 11.60
N THR A 132 -20.89 -3.22 12.09
CA THR A 132 -19.91 -3.15 13.19
C THR A 132 -18.71 -2.30 12.80
N ALA A 133 -18.15 -2.50 11.60
CA ALA A 133 -17.01 -1.72 11.13
C ALA A 133 -17.35 -0.22 11.04
N VAL A 134 -18.51 0.13 10.46
CA VAL A 134 -18.99 1.51 10.38
C VAL A 134 -19.21 2.11 11.78
N ALA A 135 -19.79 1.35 12.70
CA ALA A 135 -19.98 1.80 14.08
C ALA A 135 -18.65 2.08 14.79
N ILE A 136 -17.64 1.22 14.63
CA ILE A 136 -16.29 1.45 15.17
C ILE A 136 -15.66 2.69 14.55
N ILE A 137 -15.76 2.87 13.23
CA ILE A 137 -15.24 4.05 12.53
C ILE A 137 -15.91 5.31 13.06
N ILE A 138 -17.24 5.37 13.12
CA ILE A 138 -17.98 6.52 13.67
C ILE A 138 -17.54 6.79 15.11
N GLY A 139 -17.41 5.74 15.94
CA GLY A 139 -16.90 5.85 17.30
C GLY A 139 -15.49 6.46 17.37
N ALA A 140 -14.61 6.13 16.43
CA ALA A 140 -13.27 6.70 16.34
C ALA A 140 -13.27 8.21 16.03
N PHE A 141 -14.27 8.71 15.31
CA PHE A 141 -14.43 10.15 15.06
C PHE A 141 -14.81 10.95 16.31
N PHE A 142 -15.39 10.31 17.33
CA PHE A 142 -15.72 10.95 18.60
C PHE A 142 -14.55 11.00 19.60
N ILE A 143 -13.39 10.43 19.27
CA ILE A 143 -12.21 10.47 20.16
C ILE A 143 -11.65 11.90 20.16
N PRO A 144 -11.62 12.60 21.32
CA PRO A 144 -11.12 13.97 21.41
C PRO A 144 -9.61 14.05 21.14
N GLU A 145 -9.16 15.21 20.66
CA GLU A 145 -7.74 15.47 20.39
C GLU A 145 -6.92 15.48 21.68
N GLY A 146 -5.67 15.02 21.58
CA GLY A 146 -4.76 14.86 22.70
C GLY A 146 -3.60 13.94 22.35
N THR A 147 -3.26 13.02 23.26
CA THR A 147 -2.17 12.05 23.07
C THR A 147 -2.49 10.96 22.03
N PHE A 148 -3.74 10.84 21.59
CA PHE A 148 -4.19 9.80 20.66
C PHE A 148 -3.38 9.79 19.35
N THR A 149 -3.28 10.93 18.67
CA THR A 149 -2.58 11.03 17.37
C THR A 149 -1.11 10.66 17.50
N THR A 150 -0.44 11.09 18.58
CA THR A 150 0.96 10.77 18.84
C THR A 150 1.16 9.28 19.12
N VAL A 151 0.34 8.67 19.98
CA VAL A 151 0.42 7.23 20.28
C VAL A 151 0.14 6.41 19.02
N TRP A 152 -0.89 6.79 18.26
CA TRP A 152 -1.27 6.08 17.05
C TRP A 152 -0.25 6.25 15.92
N PHE A 153 0.47 7.37 15.87
CA PHE A 153 1.63 7.54 15.00
C PHE A 153 2.72 6.49 15.28
N TYR A 154 3.11 6.28 16.55
CA TYR A 154 4.10 5.24 16.90
C TYR A 154 3.61 3.82 16.59
N VAL A 155 2.34 3.52 16.89
CA VAL A 155 1.74 2.22 16.53
C VAL A 155 1.71 2.03 15.02
N GLY A 156 1.35 3.08 14.27
CA GLY A 156 1.34 3.10 12.82
C GLY A 156 2.73 2.89 12.21
N MET A 157 3.77 3.52 12.77
CA MET A 157 5.16 3.30 12.34
C MET A 157 5.60 1.84 12.55
N ALA A 158 5.31 1.26 13.72
CA ALA A 158 5.63 -0.14 14.00
C ALA A 158 4.87 -1.09 13.06
N GLY A 159 3.59 -0.80 12.79
CA GLY A 159 2.76 -1.53 11.84
C GLY A 159 3.29 -1.43 10.40
N ALA A 160 3.69 -0.23 9.97
CA ALA A 160 4.27 0.01 8.65
C ALA A 160 5.59 -0.74 8.46
N PHE A 161 6.46 -0.77 9.48
CA PHE A 161 7.67 -1.56 9.46
C PHE A 161 7.37 -3.06 9.26
N CYS A 162 6.44 -3.62 10.04
CA CYS A 162 6.02 -5.02 9.88
C CYS A 162 5.41 -5.28 8.49
N PHE A 163 4.60 -4.35 8.00
CA PHE A 163 3.97 -4.46 6.68
C PHE A 163 4.99 -4.43 5.55
N ILE A 164 6.02 -3.57 5.61
CA ILE A 164 7.10 -3.53 4.61
C ILE A 164 7.86 -4.86 4.58
N LEU A 165 8.10 -5.51 5.73
CA LEU A 165 8.73 -6.83 5.75
C LEU A 165 7.85 -7.91 5.09
N ILE A 166 6.55 -7.92 5.40
CA ILE A 166 5.59 -8.84 4.75
C ILE A 166 5.53 -8.55 3.26
N GLN A 167 5.48 -7.28 2.87
CA GLN A 167 5.47 -6.83 1.49
C GLN A 167 6.70 -7.31 0.72
N LEU A 168 7.89 -7.22 1.34
CA LEU A 168 9.14 -7.72 0.77
C LEU A 168 9.11 -9.24 0.55
N VAL A 169 8.62 -10.02 1.53
CA VAL A 169 8.49 -11.48 1.40
C VAL A 169 7.55 -11.85 0.25
N LEU A 170 6.38 -11.20 0.17
CA LEU A 170 5.42 -11.43 -0.92
C LEU A 170 6.01 -11.04 -2.28
N LEU A 171 6.79 -9.95 -2.35
CA LEU A 171 7.44 -9.53 -3.59
C LEU A 171 8.53 -10.51 -4.03
N ILE A 172 9.30 -11.07 -3.09
CA ILE A 172 10.31 -12.10 -3.37
C ILE A 172 9.62 -13.36 -3.93
N ASP A 173 8.55 -13.82 -3.30
CA ASP A 173 7.78 -14.99 -3.74
C ASP A 173 7.16 -14.78 -5.12
N PHE A 174 6.60 -13.58 -5.36
CA PHE A 174 6.12 -13.18 -6.68
C PHE A 174 7.23 -13.21 -7.73
N ALA A 175 8.42 -12.69 -7.40
CA ALA A 175 9.54 -12.64 -8.34
C ALA A 175 10.08 -14.04 -8.67
N HIS A 176 10.14 -14.96 -7.69
CA HIS A 176 10.49 -16.36 -7.93
C HIS A 176 9.43 -17.07 -8.77
N SER A 177 8.15 -16.91 -8.44
CA SER A 177 7.04 -17.50 -9.20
C SER A 177 7.01 -17.01 -10.65
N TRP A 178 7.28 -15.71 -10.86
CA TRP A 178 7.41 -15.13 -12.19
C TRP A 178 8.58 -15.77 -12.94
N ASN A 179 9.77 -15.83 -12.33
CA ASN A 179 10.93 -16.44 -12.95
C ASN A 179 10.68 -17.91 -13.34
N GLU A 180 10.14 -18.72 -12.42
CA GLU A 180 9.80 -20.13 -12.66
C GLU A 180 8.82 -20.27 -13.84
N SER A 181 7.75 -19.47 -13.86
CA SER A 181 6.73 -19.54 -14.93
C SER A 181 7.26 -19.17 -16.32
N TRP A 182 8.28 -18.31 -16.41
CA TRP A 182 8.87 -17.90 -17.69
C TRP A 182 9.98 -18.87 -18.12
N VAL A 183 10.71 -19.45 -17.17
CA VAL A 183 11.69 -20.51 -17.44
C VAL A 183 10.98 -21.78 -17.92
N GLU A 184 9.90 -22.21 -17.28
CA GLU A 184 9.10 -23.36 -17.71
C GLU A 184 8.58 -23.17 -19.15
N LYS A 185 8.03 -22.00 -19.47
CA LYS A 185 7.57 -21.67 -20.84
C LYS A 185 8.72 -21.56 -21.85
N MET A 186 9.93 -21.26 -21.41
CA MET A 186 11.12 -21.28 -22.25
C MET A 186 11.54 -22.71 -22.58
N GLU A 187 11.42 -23.64 -21.63
CA GLU A 187 11.76 -25.07 -21.80
C GLU A 187 10.71 -25.83 -22.62
N GLU A 188 9.42 -25.60 -22.38
CA GLU A 188 8.32 -26.33 -23.03
C GLU A 188 7.79 -25.66 -24.31
N GLY A 189 8.04 -24.36 -24.48
CA GLY A 189 7.45 -23.53 -25.53
C GLY A 189 8.47 -22.98 -26.54
N ASN A 190 8.21 -21.75 -27.00
CA ASN A 190 9.11 -21.05 -27.91
C ASN A 190 10.32 -20.46 -27.16
N SER A 191 11.37 -21.25 -27.02
CA SER A 191 12.56 -20.93 -26.22
C SER A 191 13.15 -19.55 -26.50
N ARG A 192 13.25 -19.14 -27.77
CA ARG A 192 13.85 -17.84 -28.14
C ARG A 192 13.03 -16.63 -27.69
N CYS A 193 11.70 -16.73 -27.75
CA CYS A 193 10.82 -15.61 -27.39
C CYS A 193 10.79 -15.40 -25.87
N TRP A 194 10.64 -16.49 -25.11
CA TRP A 194 10.63 -16.42 -23.64
C TRP A 194 12.00 -16.08 -23.06
N TYR A 195 13.08 -16.55 -23.68
CA TYR A 195 14.43 -16.11 -23.32
C TYR A 195 14.61 -14.59 -23.55
N ALA A 196 14.18 -14.07 -24.70
CA ALA A 196 14.22 -12.63 -24.97
C ALA A 196 13.33 -11.81 -24.02
N ALA A 197 12.15 -12.32 -23.67
CA ALA A 197 11.26 -11.72 -22.68
C ALA A 197 11.93 -11.65 -21.30
N LEU A 198 12.49 -12.76 -20.82
CA LEU A 198 13.17 -12.83 -19.52
C LEU A 198 14.37 -11.87 -19.45
N LEU A 199 15.19 -11.88 -20.49
CA LEU A 199 16.36 -11.00 -20.59
C LEU A 199 15.94 -9.53 -20.65
N SER A 200 14.93 -9.19 -21.45
CA SER A 200 14.45 -7.81 -21.57
C SER A 200 13.84 -7.28 -20.27
N ALA A 201 13.02 -8.07 -19.57
CA ALA A 201 12.45 -7.68 -18.28
C ALA A 201 13.55 -7.46 -17.21
N THR A 202 14.53 -8.35 -17.16
CA THR A 202 15.68 -8.24 -16.26
C THR A 202 16.54 -7.01 -16.58
N ALA A 203 16.85 -6.80 -17.85
CA ALA A 203 17.64 -5.64 -18.31
C ALA A 203 16.91 -4.32 -18.03
N LEU A 204 15.60 -4.27 -18.25
CA LEU A 204 14.78 -3.09 -17.97
C LEU A 204 14.80 -2.73 -16.48
N ASN A 205 14.63 -3.72 -15.59
CA ASN A 205 14.65 -3.49 -14.14
C ASN A 205 16.02 -2.94 -13.66
N TYR A 206 17.12 -3.48 -14.16
CA TYR A 206 18.45 -2.95 -13.82
C TYR A 206 18.70 -1.58 -14.42
N LEU A 207 18.27 -1.33 -15.66
CA LEU A 207 18.40 -0.02 -16.29
C LEU A 207 17.63 1.04 -15.50
N LEU A 208 16.39 0.74 -15.11
CA LEU A 208 15.58 1.62 -14.26
C LEU A 208 16.25 1.86 -12.89
N SER A 209 16.82 0.82 -12.29
CA SER A 209 17.55 0.94 -11.03
C SER A 209 18.81 1.80 -11.16
N LEU A 210 19.55 1.66 -12.25
CA LEU A 210 20.73 2.48 -12.55
C LEU A 210 20.34 3.96 -12.73
N VAL A 211 19.29 4.21 -13.52
CA VAL A 211 18.74 5.57 -13.70
C VAL A 211 18.32 6.15 -12.36
N ALA A 212 17.61 5.39 -11.51
CA ALA A 212 17.22 5.82 -10.18
C ALA A 212 18.43 6.22 -9.31
N ILE A 213 19.49 5.39 -9.29
CA ILE A 213 20.73 5.70 -8.54
C ILE A 213 21.37 6.99 -9.04
N ILE A 214 21.47 7.19 -10.36
CA ILE A 214 22.03 8.42 -10.94
C ILE A 214 21.20 9.62 -10.50
N LEU A 215 19.87 9.54 -10.58
CA LEU A 215 18.97 10.60 -10.14
C LEU A 215 19.12 10.88 -8.63
N PHE A 216 19.31 9.85 -7.80
CA PHE A 216 19.52 10.03 -6.36
C PHE A 216 20.80 10.80 -6.07
N PHE A 217 21.91 10.48 -6.75
CA PHE A 217 23.16 11.22 -6.59
C PHE A 217 23.04 12.67 -7.09
N VAL A 218 22.34 12.91 -8.20
CA VAL A 218 22.20 14.26 -8.78
C VAL A 218 21.30 15.16 -7.93
N TYR A 219 20.17 14.65 -7.44
CA TYR A 219 19.15 15.49 -6.79
C TYR A 219 19.18 15.45 -5.26
N TYR A 220 19.53 14.31 -4.65
CA TYR A 220 19.45 14.13 -3.19
C TYR A 220 20.81 14.21 -2.49
N THR A 221 21.90 14.49 -3.24
CA THR A 221 23.23 14.66 -2.67
C THR A 221 23.90 15.94 -3.13
N HIS A 222 24.70 16.55 -2.26
CA HIS A 222 25.47 17.75 -2.57
C HIS A 222 26.96 17.52 -2.21
N PRO A 223 27.96 18.00 -2.97
CA PRO A 223 29.36 17.67 -2.71
C PRO A 223 29.83 17.96 -1.28
N ALA A 224 29.41 19.09 -0.70
CA ALA A 224 29.83 19.56 0.62
C ALA A 224 28.89 19.19 1.80
N SER A 225 27.73 18.59 1.55
CA SER A 225 26.70 18.31 2.57
C SER A 225 25.92 17.01 2.26
N CYS A 226 24.87 16.68 3.03
CA CYS A 226 24.01 15.50 2.80
C CYS A 226 24.74 14.14 2.90
N SER A 227 25.57 13.94 3.94
CA SER A 227 26.31 12.69 4.15
C SER A 227 25.40 11.47 4.38
N GLU A 228 24.22 11.66 5.00
CA GLU A 228 23.27 10.59 5.30
C GLU A 228 22.68 10.00 4.02
N ASN A 229 22.14 10.84 3.14
CA ASN A 229 21.65 10.41 1.83
C ASN A 229 22.75 9.70 1.01
N LYS A 230 23.98 10.23 1.00
CA LYS A 230 25.12 9.57 0.34
C LYS A 230 25.40 8.18 0.92
N ALA A 231 25.36 8.03 2.24
CA ALA A 231 25.56 6.75 2.90
C ALA A 231 24.44 5.76 2.56
N PHE A 232 23.18 6.17 2.62
CA PHE A 232 22.05 5.31 2.27
C PHE A 232 22.08 4.85 0.80
N ILE A 233 22.34 5.75 -0.15
CA ILE A 233 22.42 5.40 -1.57
C ILE A 233 23.57 4.42 -1.81
N SER A 234 24.76 4.69 -1.26
CA SER A 234 25.96 3.86 -1.50
C SER A 234 25.85 2.46 -0.87
N VAL A 235 25.33 2.36 0.36
CA VAL A 235 25.13 1.07 1.05
C VAL A 235 24.08 0.24 0.32
N ASN A 236 22.93 0.83 -0.03
CA ASN A 236 21.88 0.09 -0.76
C ASN A 236 22.35 -0.35 -2.15
N MET A 237 23.10 0.50 -2.87
CA MET A 237 23.71 0.12 -4.15
C MET A 237 24.65 -1.08 -3.98
N LEU A 238 25.54 -1.06 -2.99
CA LEU A 238 26.48 -2.16 -2.74
C LEU A 238 25.75 -3.46 -2.38
N LEU A 239 24.72 -3.39 -1.54
CA LEU A 239 23.89 -4.54 -1.17
C LEU A 239 23.15 -5.12 -2.39
N CYS A 240 22.60 -4.28 -3.25
CA CYS A 240 21.93 -4.73 -4.48
C CYS A 240 22.91 -5.38 -5.48
N ILE A 241 24.13 -4.85 -5.62
CA ILE A 241 25.18 -5.48 -6.44
C ILE A 241 25.55 -6.84 -5.83
N GLY A 242 25.77 -6.91 -4.51
CA GLY A 242 26.06 -8.15 -3.81
C GLY A 242 24.97 -9.21 -4.00
N ALA A 243 23.70 -8.82 -3.83
CA ALA A 243 22.55 -9.70 -4.06
C ALA A 243 22.47 -10.21 -5.50
N SER A 244 22.77 -9.33 -6.47
CA SER A 244 22.80 -9.70 -7.90
C SER A 244 23.91 -10.69 -8.20
N VAL A 245 25.12 -10.49 -7.67
CA VAL A 245 26.24 -11.44 -7.81
C VAL A 245 25.87 -12.79 -7.19
N MET A 246 25.35 -12.79 -5.95
CA MET A 246 24.94 -14.02 -5.26
C MET A 246 23.88 -14.80 -6.04
N SER A 247 22.95 -14.13 -6.75
CA SER A 247 21.92 -14.81 -7.54
C SER A 247 22.45 -15.64 -8.73
N ILE A 248 23.67 -15.33 -9.21
CA ILE A 248 24.30 -15.99 -10.37
C ILE A 248 25.30 -17.08 -9.92
N LEU A 249 25.69 -17.10 -8.64
CA LEU A 249 26.70 -18.06 -8.17
C LEU A 249 26.19 -19.50 -8.37
N PRO A 250 26.98 -20.37 -9.05
CA PRO A 250 26.54 -21.72 -9.39
C PRO A 250 26.24 -22.56 -8.13
N LYS A 251 26.98 -22.33 -7.04
CA LYS A 251 26.72 -23.00 -5.75
C LYS A 251 25.36 -22.65 -5.14
N ILE A 252 24.83 -21.46 -5.40
CA ILE A 252 23.51 -21.03 -4.93
C ILE A 252 22.43 -21.58 -5.86
N GLN A 253 22.66 -21.60 -7.17
CA GLN A 253 21.72 -22.17 -8.13
C GLN A 253 21.60 -23.71 -8.00
N GLU A 254 22.69 -24.40 -7.66
CA GLU A 254 22.69 -25.84 -7.34
C GLU A 254 21.79 -26.17 -6.13
N SER A 255 21.73 -25.29 -5.13
CA SER A 255 20.92 -25.49 -3.92
C SER A 255 19.50 -24.91 -4.04
N GLN A 256 19.31 -23.90 -4.88
CA GLN A 256 18.02 -23.28 -5.15
C GLN A 256 17.88 -22.96 -6.66
N PRO A 257 17.37 -23.90 -7.48
CA PRO A 257 17.26 -23.73 -8.93
C PRO A 257 16.24 -22.64 -9.32
N ARG A 258 15.39 -22.21 -8.38
CA ARG A 258 14.45 -21.09 -8.55
C ARG A 258 15.10 -19.71 -8.49
N SER A 259 16.38 -19.63 -8.11
CA SER A 259 17.11 -18.37 -8.04
C SER A 259 17.51 -17.92 -9.44
N GLY A 260 17.16 -16.69 -9.80
CA GLY A 260 17.44 -16.14 -11.12
C GLY A 260 17.69 -14.64 -11.08
N LEU A 261 18.32 -14.14 -12.12
CA LEU A 261 18.69 -12.72 -12.24
C LEU A 261 17.47 -11.79 -12.28
N LEU A 262 16.31 -12.29 -12.75
CA LEU A 262 15.05 -11.55 -12.71
C LEU A 262 14.66 -11.21 -11.27
N GLN A 263 14.77 -12.18 -10.36
CA GLN A 263 14.39 -11.99 -8.96
C GLN A 263 15.24 -10.93 -8.27
N SER A 264 16.58 -10.97 -8.42
CA SER A 264 17.44 -9.93 -7.86
C SER A 264 17.20 -8.56 -8.50
N SER A 265 16.82 -8.49 -9.78
CA SER A 265 16.49 -7.23 -10.46
C SER A 265 15.21 -6.58 -9.91
N VAL A 266 14.17 -7.38 -9.61
CA VAL A 266 12.91 -6.91 -9.03
C VAL A 266 13.12 -6.40 -7.60
N ILE A 267 13.94 -7.09 -6.80
CA ILE A 267 14.27 -6.63 -5.45
C ILE A 267 15.13 -5.37 -5.51
N THR A 268 16.05 -5.26 -6.47
CA THR A 268 16.88 -4.06 -6.64
C THR A 268 16.03 -2.81 -6.91
N ILE A 269 15.07 -2.88 -7.84
CA ILE A 269 14.21 -1.73 -8.14
C ILE A 269 13.29 -1.37 -6.96
N TYR A 270 12.82 -2.36 -6.18
CA TYR A 270 12.06 -2.11 -4.95
C TYR A 270 12.91 -1.45 -3.86
N THR A 271 14.16 -1.87 -3.68
CA THR A 271 15.11 -1.21 -2.77
C THR A 271 15.35 0.24 -3.18
N MET A 272 15.45 0.53 -4.49
CA MET A 272 15.55 1.91 -4.98
C MET A 272 14.29 2.72 -4.63
N TYR A 273 13.10 2.13 -4.77
CA TYR A 273 11.84 2.78 -4.35
C TYR A 273 11.82 3.09 -2.85
N LEU A 274 12.18 2.12 -1.98
CA LEU A 274 12.25 2.35 -0.54
C LEU A 274 13.29 3.41 -0.16
N THR A 275 14.44 3.40 -0.84
CA THR A 275 15.51 4.41 -0.62
C THR A 275 15.00 5.80 -0.99
N TRP A 276 14.36 5.96 -2.15
CA TRP A 276 13.74 7.21 -2.55
C TRP A 276 12.65 7.68 -1.58
N SER A 277 11.82 6.74 -1.13
CA SER A 277 10.76 7.00 -0.16
C SER A 277 11.33 7.50 1.17
N ALA A 278 12.46 6.98 1.63
CA ALA A 278 13.14 7.46 2.83
C ALA A 278 13.73 8.86 2.64
N MET A 279 14.50 9.08 1.56
CA MET A 279 15.18 10.36 1.32
C MET A 279 14.22 11.53 1.06
N THR A 280 13.03 11.27 0.51
CA THR A 280 12.01 12.33 0.31
C THR A 280 11.40 12.82 1.63
N ASN A 281 11.62 12.12 2.73
CA ASN A 281 11.22 12.53 4.08
C ASN A 281 12.37 13.19 4.88
N GLU A 282 13.50 13.49 4.23
CA GLU A 282 14.61 14.23 4.84
C GLU A 282 14.17 15.67 5.17
N PRO A 283 14.32 16.14 6.43
CA PRO A 283 13.89 17.48 6.85
C PRO A 283 14.74 18.60 6.26
N GLU A 284 16.01 18.34 5.95
CA GLU A 284 16.93 19.33 5.38
C GLU A 284 16.59 19.62 3.91
N THR A 285 16.01 20.79 3.64
CA THR A 285 15.57 21.19 2.29
C THR A 285 16.69 21.26 1.26
N ASN A 286 17.94 21.46 1.70
CA ASN A 286 19.12 21.45 0.83
C ASN A 286 19.41 20.05 0.27
N CYS A 287 18.97 19.00 0.98
CA CYS A 287 19.17 17.60 0.64
C CYS A 287 17.91 16.95 0.04
N ASN A 288 16.79 17.69 0.00
CA ASN A 288 15.49 17.25 -0.49
C ASN A 288 14.85 18.34 -1.37
N PRO A 289 15.28 18.48 -2.62
CA PRO A 289 14.63 19.40 -3.54
C PRO A 289 13.22 18.90 -3.86
N SER A 290 12.21 19.72 -3.59
CA SER A 290 10.82 19.41 -3.97
C SER A 290 10.74 19.06 -5.47
N LEU A 291 9.90 18.10 -5.85
CA LEU A 291 9.73 17.66 -7.25
C LEU A 291 9.38 18.85 -8.18
N LEU A 292 8.72 19.88 -7.66
CA LEU A 292 8.42 21.13 -8.37
C LEU A 292 9.69 21.95 -8.71
N SER A 293 10.67 21.95 -7.81
CA SER A 293 11.99 22.57 -8.03
C SER A 293 12.85 21.77 -9.02
N ILE A 294 12.68 20.44 -9.06
CA ILE A 294 13.37 19.54 -10.00
C ILE A 294 12.85 19.71 -11.44
N ILE A 295 11.55 19.93 -11.62
CA ILE A 295 10.90 20.10 -12.94
C ILE A 295 11.06 21.54 -13.50
N GLY A 296 11.80 22.41 -12.79
CA GLY A 296 12.19 23.73 -13.32
C GLY A 296 11.06 24.77 -13.31
N PHE A 297 9.97 24.54 -12.58
CA PHE A 297 9.01 25.61 -12.30
C PHE A 297 9.61 26.56 -11.25
N ASN A 298 10.38 27.52 -11.74
CA ASN A 298 11.06 28.56 -10.98
C ASN A 298 10.01 29.48 -10.33
N THR A 299 9.47 29.08 -9.19
CA THR A 299 8.60 29.96 -8.41
C THR A 299 9.51 30.80 -7.51
N THR A 300 9.99 31.93 -8.04
CA THR A 300 10.49 33.03 -7.21
C THR A 300 9.32 33.60 -6.40
N ARG A 301 8.99 32.97 -5.27
CA ARG A 301 8.17 33.61 -4.23
C ARG A 301 8.73 33.30 -2.84
N PRO A 302 8.96 34.32 -2.01
CA PRO A 302 9.31 34.13 -0.61
C PRO A 302 8.09 33.55 0.12
N VAL A 303 8.34 32.67 1.10
CA VAL A 303 7.46 32.20 2.19
C VAL A 303 5.98 32.04 1.78
N PRO A 304 5.40 30.82 1.75
CA PRO A 304 3.98 30.68 1.41
C PRO A 304 3.13 31.45 2.42
N LYS A 305 2.58 32.58 1.97
CA LYS A 305 1.46 33.26 2.62
C LYS A 305 0.22 32.41 2.38
N ASP A 306 -0.60 32.32 3.43
CA ASP A 306 -1.93 31.70 3.53
C ASP A 306 -2.53 31.19 2.20
N GLY A 307 -2.77 29.87 2.15
CA GLY A 307 -3.68 29.27 1.16
C GLY A 307 -3.08 28.76 -0.15
N GLN A 308 -1.77 28.51 -0.24
CA GLN A 308 -1.21 27.77 -1.39
C GLN A 308 -1.30 26.26 -1.17
N SER A 309 -1.99 25.60 -2.11
CA SER A 309 -2.22 24.16 -2.19
C SER A 309 -0.98 23.34 -1.82
N VAL A 310 -1.05 22.69 -0.66
CA VAL A 310 -0.19 21.55 -0.35
C VAL A 310 -0.38 20.55 -1.50
N GLN A 311 0.70 20.16 -2.17
CA GLN A 311 0.62 19.21 -3.27
C GLN A 311 0.04 17.89 -2.73
N TRP A 312 -1.26 17.65 -2.96
CA TRP A 312 -1.97 16.54 -2.31
C TRP A 312 -1.54 15.17 -2.84
N TRP A 313 -1.02 15.11 -4.07
CA TRP A 313 -0.46 13.90 -4.67
C TRP A 313 1.07 13.93 -4.60
N HIS A 314 1.64 12.95 -3.93
CA HIS A 314 3.07 12.65 -4.05
C HIS A 314 3.22 11.42 -4.94
N PRO A 315 4.01 11.46 -6.03
CA PRO A 315 4.25 10.28 -6.87
C PRO A 315 4.73 9.06 -6.08
N GLN A 316 5.49 9.28 -5.00
CA GLN A 316 5.86 8.27 -4.00
C GLN A 316 4.65 7.55 -3.39
N GLY A 317 3.62 8.30 -2.99
CA GLY A 317 2.40 7.76 -2.40
C GLY A 317 1.56 6.97 -3.41
N ILE A 318 1.52 7.40 -4.67
CA ILE A 318 0.83 6.68 -5.75
C ILE A 318 1.52 5.33 -6.02
N ILE A 319 2.84 5.33 -6.17
CA ILE A 319 3.60 4.09 -6.40
C ILE A 319 3.45 3.16 -5.19
N GLY A 320 3.49 3.71 -3.97
CA GLY A 320 3.26 2.94 -2.74
C GLY A 320 1.88 2.31 -2.68
N LEU A 321 0.84 3.05 -3.08
CA LEU A 321 -0.52 2.54 -3.19
C LEU A 321 -0.60 1.39 -4.20
N VAL A 322 0.01 1.53 -5.38
CA VAL A 322 0.03 0.46 -6.40
C VAL A 322 0.72 -0.79 -5.87
N LEU A 323 1.89 -0.65 -5.23
CA LEU A 323 2.60 -1.78 -4.62
C LEU A 323 1.80 -2.44 -3.50
N PHE A 324 1.13 -1.63 -2.67
CA PHE A 324 0.21 -2.12 -1.64
C PHE A 324 -0.91 -2.96 -2.26
N LEU A 325 -1.57 -2.45 -3.31
CA LEU A 325 -2.64 -3.18 -3.99
C LEU A 325 -2.16 -4.48 -4.61
N LEU A 326 -1.03 -4.46 -5.32
CA LEU A 326 -0.45 -5.65 -5.91
C LEU A 326 -0.19 -6.73 -4.85
N CYS A 327 0.37 -6.36 -3.70
CA CYS A 327 0.62 -7.30 -2.61
C CYS A 327 -0.67 -7.83 -1.97
N VAL A 328 -1.67 -6.96 -1.77
CA VAL A 328 -2.98 -7.36 -1.24
C VAL A 328 -3.69 -8.32 -2.18
N PHE A 329 -3.61 -8.12 -3.49
CA PHE A 329 -4.20 -9.04 -4.47
C PHE A 329 -3.40 -10.35 -4.60
N TYR A 330 -2.07 -10.29 -4.53
CA TYR A 330 -1.21 -11.47 -4.60
C TYR A 330 -1.34 -12.39 -3.38
N SER A 331 -1.56 -11.82 -2.18
CA SER A 331 -1.71 -12.60 -0.93
C SER A 331 -3.00 -13.42 -0.82
N ARG A 332 -3.91 -13.37 -1.81
CA ARG A 332 -5.21 -14.05 -1.79
C ARG A 332 -5.13 -15.50 -2.25
#